data_AF-A0A955JKP1-F1
#
_entry.id   AF-A0A955JKP1-F1
#
_cell.length_a   1.000
_cell.length_b   1.000
_cell.length_c   1.000
_cell.angle_alpha   90.00
_cell.angle_beta   90.00
_cell.angle_gamma   90.00
#
_symmetry.space_group_name_H-M   'P 1'
#
loop_
_entity.id
_entity.type
_entity.pdbx_description
1 polymer ?
#
loop_
_entity_poly.entity_id
_entity_poly.type
_entity_poly.pdbx_seq_one_letter_code
_entity_poly.pdbx_strand_id
1 'polypeptide(L)'
;MFKLDDNFLIELGLGTLPPVEKNKMLAHIYETLEMRVGMRLAEKMSNEQLDEFEAFINNNDEAGALKWLETNFPNYKEVVAEELEKLKSEIKQVAPQIVEQAMAQATQAPAPQPGQPAGVPQQAAPPAPNPQVPPAYPQQQPYPTQPMPPQTDPQSVTQPQMQPQDPAYAQQPPVAPQVPPAQPMPTPQQPTPDPGQDQQQQTPPPPPPMPTQPWQPQ
;
A
#
# COMPACT_ATOMS: atom_id res chain seq x y z
N MET A 1 -9.92 27.60 11.79
CA MET A 1 -9.18 26.36 11.53
C MET A 1 -9.99 25.23 12.14
N PHE A 2 -10.47 24.31 11.31
CA PHE A 2 -11.26 23.18 11.76
C PHE A 2 -10.38 22.23 12.58
N LYS A 3 -10.91 21.67 13.67
CA LYS A 3 -10.18 20.73 14.52
C LYS A 3 -10.89 19.39 14.51
N LEU A 4 -10.17 18.37 14.12
CA LEU A 4 -10.60 16.98 14.17
C LEU A 4 -10.11 16.42 15.51
N ASP A 5 -10.95 16.58 16.54
CA ASP A 5 -10.67 16.17 17.92
C ASP A 5 -11.87 15.41 18.54
N ASP A 6 -11.76 15.04 19.82
CA ASP A 6 -12.83 14.33 20.54
C ASP A 6 -14.19 15.02 20.45
N ASN A 7 -14.26 16.36 20.43
CA ASN A 7 -15.55 17.06 20.29
C ASN A 7 -16.17 16.79 18.93
N PHE A 8 -15.35 16.72 17.88
CA PHE A 8 -15.84 16.36 16.55
C PHE A 8 -16.41 14.94 16.55
N LEU A 9 -15.73 13.97 17.17
CA LEU A 9 -16.28 12.62 17.30
C LEU A 9 -17.59 12.59 18.09
N ILE A 10 -17.72 13.39 19.15
CA ILE A 10 -18.97 13.51 19.90
C ILE A 10 -20.10 14.03 19.01
N GLU A 11 -19.86 15.09 18.22
CA GLU A 11 -20.85 15.62 17.27
C GLU A 11 -21.27 14.61 16.19
N LEU A 12 -20.38 13.67 15.85
CA LEU A 12 -20.65 12.58 14.90
C LEU A 12 -21.44 11.42 15.51
N GLY A 13 -21.63 11.40 16.84
CA GLY A 13 -22.23 10.26 17.55
C GLY A 13 -21.22 9.16 17.92
N LEU A 14 -19.92 9.40 17.73
CA LEU A 14 -18.81 8.49 18.02
C LEU A 14 -18.16 8.77 19.39
N GLY A 15 -18.76 9.64 20.20
CA GLY A 15 -18.20 10.06 21.50
C GLY A 15 -18.09 8.93 22.54
N THR A 16 -18.85 7.85 22.37
CA THR A 16 -18.86 6.68 23.26
C THR A 16 -17.78 5.65 22.93
N LEU A 17 -17.04 5.84 21.84
CA LEU A 17 -15.96 4.93 21.46
C LEU A 17 -14.87 4.87 22.53
N PRO A 18 -14.23 3.71 22.75
CA PRO A 18 -13.05 3.60 23.59
C PRO A 18 -11.92 4.54 23.11
N PRO A 19 -11.05 5.06 24.00
CA PRO A 19 -10.02 6.04 23.63
C PRO A 19 -9.10 5.59 22.48
N VAL A 20 -8.75 4.30 22.45
CA VAL A 20 -7.93 3.71 21.38
C VAL A 20 -8.67 3.77 20.05
N GLU A 21 -9.96 3.43 20.03
CA GLU A 21 -10.78 3.43 18.83
C GLU A 21 -11.09 4.85 18.36
N LYS A 22 -11.26 5.81 19.27
CA LYS A 22 -11.34 7.23 18.93
C LYS A 22 -10.11 7.72 18.19
N ASN A 23 -8.91 7.41 18.70
CA ASN A 23 -7.68 7.86 18.07
C ASN A 23 -7.48 7.24 16.68
N LYS A 24 -7.81 5.95 16.52
CA LYS A 24 -7.84 5.30 15.20
C LYS A 24 -8.86 5.93 14.27
N MET A 25 -10.04 6.26 14.79
CA MET A 25 -11.10 6.90 14.01
C MET A 25 -10.68 8.29 13.56
N LEU A 26 -10.09 9.11 14.44
CA LEU A 26 -9.54 10.42 14.07
C LEU A 26 -8.50 10.28 12.95
N ALA A 27 -7.53 9.38 13.11
CA ALA A 27 -6.51 9.12 12.10
C ALA A 27 -7.14 8.72 10.75
N HIS A 28 -8.08 7.78 10.77
CA HIS A 28 -8.77 7.34 9.58
C HIS A 28 -9.55 8.47 8.88
N ILE A 29 -10.18 9.36 9.65
CA ILE A 29 -10.90 10.51 9.10
C ILE A 29 -9.93 11.51 8.47
N TYR A 30 -8.77 11.76 9.09
CA TYR A 30 -7.71 12.60 8.48
C TYR A 30 -7.24 12.02 7.15
N GLU A 31 -6.82 10.74 7.14
CA GLU A 31 -6.33 10.07 5.93
C GLU A 31 -7.37 10.09 4.81
N THR A 32 -8.63 9.82 5.16
CA THR A 32 -9.74 9.82 4.20
C THR A 32 -10.02 11.23 3.66
N LEU A 33 -9.98 12.25 4.52
CA LEU A 33 -10.18 13.64 4.11
C LEU A 33 -9.06 14.09 3.16
N GLU A 34 -7.80 13.81 3.50
CA GLU A 34 -6.64 14.17 2.67
C GLU A 34 -6.74 13.55 1.28
N MET A 35 -7.07 12.26 1.19
CA MET A 35 -7.25 11.56 -0.09
C MET A 35 -8.37 12.18 -0.93
N ARG A 36 -9.54 12.45 -0.32
CA ARG A 36 -10.70 13.01 -1.03
C ARG A 36 -10.47 14.44 -1.49
N VAL A 37 -9.89 15.26 -0.62
CA VAL A 37 -9.51 16.64 -0.96
C VAL A 37 -8.48 16.64 -2.08
N GLY A 38 -7.44 15.80 -2.00
CA GLY A 38 -6.43 15.66 -3.05
C GLY A 38 -7.05 15.28 -4.39
N MET A 39 -7.90 14.24 -4.41
CA MET A 39 -8.60 13.82 -5.63
C MET A 39 -9.51 14.93 -6.18
N ARG A 40 -10.26 15.61 -5.31
CA ARG A 40 -11.22 16.65 -5.72
C ARG A 40 -10.54 17.92 -6.23
N LEU A 41 -9.39 18.25 -5.68
CA LEU A 41 -8.53 19.32 -6.18
C LEU A 41 -7.91 18.93 -7.52
N ALA A 42 -7.43 17.69 -7.65
CA ALA A 42 -6.84 17.18 -8.88
C ALA A 42 -7.82 17.19 -10.06
N GLU A 43 -9.10 16.87 -9.84
CA GLU A 43 -10.14 16.95 -10.88
C GLU A 43 -10.33 18.36 -11.47
N LYS A 44 -9.91 19.40 -10.75
CA LYS A 44 -10.00 20.80 -11.18
C LYS A 44 -8.66 21.35 -11.70
N MET A 45 -7.60 20.54 -11.65
CA MET A 45 -6.26 20.89 -12.09
C MET A 45 -6.00 20.36 -13.50
N SER A 46 -5.26 21.15 -14.28
CA SER A 46 -4.68 20.68 -15.54
C SER A 46 -3.50 19.75 -15.25
N ASN A 47 -3.11 18.91 -16.20
CA ASN A 47 -1.94 18.02 -16.06
C ASN A 47 -0.66 18.78 -15.64
N GLU A 48 -0.36 19.92 -16.26
CA GLU A 48 0.80 20.75 -15.91
C GLU A 48 0.73 21.23 -14.45
N GLN A 49 -0.46 21.61 -13.99
CA GLN A 49 -0.66 22.06 -12.60
C GLN A 49 -0.53 20.92 -11.60
N LEU A 50 -0.90 19.70 -12.00
CA LEU A 50 -0.67 18.49 -11.20
C LEU A 50 0.82 18.21 -11.06
N ASP A 51 1.58 18.24 -12.16
CA ASP A 51 3.04 18.06 -12.13
C ASP A 51 3.73 19.11 -11.23
N GLU A 52 3.31 20.38 -11.33
CA GLU A 52 3.81 21.45 -10.47
C GLU A 52 3.47 21.21 -8.99
N PHE A 53 2.23 20.79 -8.70
CA PHE A 53 1.79 20.53 -7.34
C PHE A 53 2.50 19.31 -6.72
N GLU A 54 2.62 18.22 -7.48
CA GLU A 54 3.33 17.00 -7.09
C GLU A 54 4.81 17.27 -6.76
N ALA A 55 5.45 18.20 -7.45
CA ALA A 55 6.83 18.60 -7.14
C ALA A 55 6.96 19.12 -5.69
N PHE A 56 5.98 19.86 -5.16
CA PHE A 56 6.02 20.28 -3.76
C PHE A 56 5.85 19.11 -2.80
N ILE A 57 4.93 18.18 -3.09
CA ILE A 57 4.70 16.99 -2.27
C ILE A 57 5.95 16.09 -2.23
N ASN A 58 6.56 15.84 -3.39
CA ASN A 58 7.78 15.04 -3.51
C ASN A 58 8.96 15.65 -2.73
N ASN A 59 9.05 16.98 -2.67
CA ASN A 59 10.07 17.68 -1.90
C ASN A 59 9.71 17.87 -0.42
N ASN A 60 8.56 17.35 0.05
CA ASN A 60 8.03 17.58 1.39
C ASN A 60 7.89 19.09 1.73
N ASP A 61 7.66 19.93 0.72
CA ASP A 61 7.50 21.38 0.87
C ASP A 61 6.01 21.74 1.05
N GLU A 62 5.49 21.43 2.24
CA GLU A 62 4.09 21.69 2.62
C GLU A 62 3.75 23.19 2.54
N ALA A 63 4.69 24.05 2.91
CA ALA A 63 4.52 25.50 2.86
C ALA A 63 4.45 26.02 1.41
N GLY A 64 5.30 25.48 0.52
CA GLY A 64 5.25 25.75 -0.91
C GLY A 64 3.95 25.27 -1.55
N ALA A 65 3.52 24.04 -1.24
CA ALA A 65 2.26 23.47 -1.71
C ALA A 65 1.05 24.34 -1.31
N LEU A 66 0.99 24.80 -0.06
CA LEU A 66 -0.07 25.69 0.41
C LEU A 66 -0.06 27.04 -0.30
N LYS A 67 1.11 27.65 -0.46
CA LYS A 67 1.24 28.94 -1.17
C LYS A 67 0.84 28.81 -2.65
N TRP A 68 1.21 27.69 -3.27
CA TRP A 68 0.82 27.38 -4.64
C TRP A 68 -0.70 27.22 -4.76
N LEU A 69 -1.35 26.53 -3.82
CA LEU A 69 -2.81 26.44 -3.76
C LEU A 69 -3.46 27.80 -3.55
N GLU A 70 -2.93 28.64 -2.67
CA GLU A 70 -3.47 29.99 -2.45
C GLU A 70 -3.40 30.88 -3.70
N THR A 71 -2.41 30.64 -4.57
CA THR A 71 -2.20 31.42 -5.79
C THR A 71 -3.03 30.89 -6.96
N ASN A 72 -3.02 29.57 -7.18
CA ASN A 72 -3.62 28.92 -8.35
C ASN A 72 -5.06 28.44 -8.10
N PHE A 73 -5.38 28.09 -6.86
CA PHE A 73 -6.66 27.54 -6.43
C PHE A 73 -7.19 28.29 -5.20
N PRO A 74 -7.50 29.59 -5.28
CA PRO A 74 -7.94 30.38 -4.11
C PRO A 74 -9.16 29.80 -3.39
N ASN A 75 -9.98 29.01 -4.10
CA ASN A 75 -11.16 28.34 -3.58
C ASN A 75 -10.87 26.95 -2.99
N TYR A 76 -9.61 26.53 -2.82
CA TYR A 76 -9.26 25.21 -2.28
C TYR A 76 -9.84 25.01 -0.86
N LYS A 77 -9.93 26.08 -0.07
CA LYS A 77 -10.53 26.07 1.27
C LYS A 77 -12.02 25.72 1.24
N GLU A 78 -12.73 26.13 0.19
CA GLU A 78 -14.13 25.76 -0.02
C GLU A 78 -14.22 24.27 -0.35
N VAL A 79 -13.36 23.75 -1.23
CA VAL A 79 -13.31 22.32 -1.55
C VAL A 79 -13.04 21.48 -0.30
N VAL A 80 -12.09 21.88 0.55
CA VAL A 80 -11.83 21.22 1.83
C VAL A 80 -13.07 21.20 2.72
N ALA A 81 -13.77 22.34 2.83
CA ALA A 81 -14.98 22.45 3.63
C ALA A 81 -16.13 21.58 3.08
N GLU A 82 -16.33 21.57 1.76
CA GLU A 82 -17.33 20.74 1.08
C GLU A 82 -17.06 19.25 1.29
N GLU A 83 -15.83 18.80 1.10
CA GLU A 83 -15.45 17.39 1.28
C GLU A 83 -15.53 16.95 2.74
N LEU A 84 -15.17 17.84 3.67
CA LEU A 84 -15.33 17.61 5.10
C LEU A 84 -16.80 17.48 5.51
N GLU A 85 -17.69 18.36 5.01
CA GLU A 85 -19.12 18.30 5.31
C GLU A 85 -19.76 17.02 4.76
N LYS A 86 -19.37 16.59 3.54
CA LYS A 86 -19.79 15.30 2.98
C LYS A 86 -19.31 14.14 3.85
N LEU A 87 -18.03 14.13 4.21
CA LEU A 87 -17.45 13.09 5.06
C LEU A 87 -18.12 13.06 6.44
N LYS A 88 -18.38 14.21 7.06
CA LYS A 88 -19.16 14.35 8.30
C LYS A 88 -20.53 13.70 8.16
N SER A 89 -21.25 13.97 7.08
CA SER A 89 -22.57 13.39 6.82
C SER A 89 -22.50 11.87 6.68
N GLU A 90 -21.56 11.36 5.87
CA GLU A 90 -21.37 9.93 5.66
C GLU A 90 -21.02 9.22 6.97
N ILE A 91 -20.07 9.75 7.74
CA ILE A 91 -19.69 9.19 9.03
C ILE A 91 -20.87 9.17 9.99
N LYS A 92 -21.69 10.23 10.05
CA LYS A 92 -22.90 10.25 10.90
C LYS A 92 -23.89 9.14 10.54
N GLN A 93 -24.00 8.78 9.26
CA GLN A 93 -24.87 7.67 8.84
C GLN A 93 -24.35 6.31 9.32
N VAL A 94 -23.02 6.10 9.29
CA VAL A 94 -22.40 4.83 9.69
C VAL A 94 -22.02 4.77 11.18
N ALA A 95 -21.98 5.90 11.87
CA ALA A 95 -21.60 6.02 13.27
C ALA A 95 -22.28 5.03 14.22
N PRO A 96 -23.62 4.81 14.18
CA PRO A 96 -24.25 3.80 15.03
C PRO A 96 -23.65 2.40 14.83
N GLN A 97 -23.43 2.00 13.58
CA GLN A 97 -22.85 0.69 13.24
C GLN A 97 -21.40 0.58 13.74
N ILE A 98 -20.61 1.65 13.59
CA ILE A 98 -19.22 1.70 14.07
C ILE A 98 -19.19 1.51 15.59
N VAL A 99 -20.06 2.20 16.33
CA VAL A 99 -20.12 2.08 17.80
C VAL A 99 -20.54 0.67 18.20
N GLU A 100 -21.55 0.09 17.55
CA GLU A 100 -21.98 -1.28 17.80
C GLU A 100 -20.85 -2.29 17.55
N GLN A 101 -20.13 -2.15 16.43
CA GLN A 101 -18.99 -3.00 16.10
C GLN A 101 -17.82 -2.82 17.07
N ALA A 102 -17.49 -1.59 17.44
CA ALA A 102 -16.41 -1.29 18.39
C ALA A 102 -16.72 -1.83 19.79
N MET A 103 -17.98 -1.73 20.24
CA MET A 103 -18.42 -2.30 21.51
C MET A 103 -18.41 -3.84 21.47
N ALA A 104 -18.84 -4.44 20.36
CA ALA A 104 -18.77 -5.89 20.16
C ALA A 104 -17.32 -6.41 20.16
N GLN A 105 -16.38 -5.66 19.58
CA GLN A 105 -14.96 -6.00 19.57
C GLN A 105 -14.31 -5.81 20.96
N ALA A 106 -14.68 -4.76 21.70
CA ALA A 106 -14.21 -4.54 23.07
C ALA A 106 -14.62 -5.68 24.02
N THR A 107 -15.77 -6.29 23.80
CA THR A 107 -16.26 -7.42 24.61
C THR A 107 -15.66 -8.78 24.19
N GLN A 108 -15.02 -8.84 23.02
CA GLN A 108 -14.37 -10.04 22.47
C GLN A 108 -12.85 -10.04 22.64
N ALA A 109 -12.28 -9.06 23.35
CA ALA A 109 -10.90 -9.16 23.81
C ALA A 109 -10.75 -10.49 24.58
N PRO A 110 -9.75 -11.33 24.24
CA PRO A 110 -9.63 -12.66 24.81
C PRO A 110 -9.56 -12.53 26.33
N ALA A 111 -10.58 -13.04 27.02
CA ALA A 111 -10.50 -13.26 28.45
C ALA A 111 -9.20 -14.06 28.70
N PRO A 112 -8.36 -13.68 29.68
CA PRO A 112 -7.28 -14.55 30.11
C PRO A 112 -7.92 -15.90 30.43
N GLN A 113 -7.61 -16.92 29.63
CA GLN A 113 -8.21 -18.24 29.77
C GLN A 113 -7.97 -18.71 31.21
N PRO A 114 -9.03 -18.94 32.02
CA PRO A 114 -8.86 -19.48 33.35
C PRO A 114 -8.53 -20.96 33.19
N GLY A 115 -7.25 -21.30 33.11
CA GLY A 115 -6.83 -22.69 32.96
C GLY A 115 -5.41 -22.97 32.46
N GLN A 116 -4.58 -21.97 32.13
CA GLN A 116 -3.16 -22.24 31.92
C GLN A 116 -2.44 -22.21 33.27
N PRO A 117 -1.90 -23.35 33.77
CA PRO A 117 -1.02 -23.31 34.91
C PRO A 117 0.20 -22.47 34.54
N ALA A 118 0.55 -21.52 35.41
CA ALA A 118 1.76 -20.74 35.30
C ALA A 118 2.93 -21.70 35.04
N GLY A 119 3.52 -21.60 33.86
CA GLY A 119 4.77 -22.28 33.55
C GLY A 119 5.78 -21.90 34.63
N VAL A 120 6.26 -22.92 35.34
CA VAL A 120 7.41 -22.85 36.23
C VAL A 120 8.51 -21.95 35.63
N PRO A 121 9.13 -21.03 36.40
CA PRO A 121 10.31 -20.34 35.92
C PRO A 121 11.39 -21.40 35.70
N GLN A 122 11.67 -21.71 34.43
CA GLN A 122 12.72 -22.63 34.04
C GLN A 122 14.04 -22.05 34.50
N GLN A 123 14.55 -22.58 35.62
CA GLN A 123 15.86 -22.30 36.17
C GLN A 123 16.91 -22.42 35.06
N ALA A 124 17.62 -21.32 34.81
CA ALA A 124 18.76 -21.29 33.90
C ALA A 124 19.79 -22.34 34.33
N ALA A 125 19.99 -23.36 33.49
CA ALA A 125 21.15 -24.23 33.60
C ALA A 125 22.42 -23.42 33.25
N PRO A 126 23.55 -23.64 33.92
CA PRO A 126 24.79 -22.91 33.63
C PRO A 126 25.33 -23.25 32.22
N PRO A 127 25.94 -22.29 31.50
CA PRO A 127 26.51 -22.54 30.19
C PRO A 127 27.75 -23.44 30.29
N ALA A 128 27.76 -24.53 29.52
CA ALA A 128 28.92 -25.38 29.36
C ALA A 128 30.03 -24.66 28.55
N PRO A 129 31.33 -24.92 28.83
CA PRO A 129 32.43 -24.26 28.16
C PRO A 129 32.63 -24.79 26.74
N ASN A 130 32.83 -23.84 25.83
CA ASN A 130 33.06 -23.98 24.40
C ASN A 130 34.38 -24.71 24.08
N PRO A 131 34.38 -25.77 23.24
CA PRO A 131 35.60 -26.22 22.57
C PRO A 131 35.66 -25.67 21.14
N GLN A 132 36.60 -24.75 20.98
CA GLN A 132 37.31 -24.28 19.78
C GLN A 132 37.08 -25.04 18.46
N VAL A 133 36.71 -24.27 17.43
CA VAL A 133 36.83 -24.63 16.01
C VAL A 133 38.29 -24.57 15.53
N PRO A 134 38.71 -25.48 14.63
CA PRO A 134 39.76 -25.21 13.66
C PRO A 134 39.25 -25.22 12.20
N PRO A 135 40.02 -24.65 11.24
CA PRO A 135 39.47 -24.05 10.03
C PRO A 135 39.68 -24.83 8.71
N ALA A 136 38.75 -24.59 7.79
CA ALA A 136 38.88 -24.37 6.34
C ALA A 136 39.45 -25.44 5.34
N TYR A 137 38.75 -25.47 4.18
CA TYR A 137 39.04 -26.00 2.82
C TYR A 137 38.87 -27.52 2.59
N PRO A 138 38.67 -28.04 1.35
CA PRO A 138 38.61 -27.36 0.03
C PRO A 138 37.52 -27.86 -0.98
N GLN A 139 37.55 -27.22 -2.16
CA GLN A 139 37.48 -27.82 -3.52
C GLN A 139 36.14 -27.92 -4.28
N GLN A 140 36.13 -27.22 -5.42
CA GLN A 140 35.21 -27.37 -6.55
C GLN A 140 35.40 -28.71 -7.26
N GLN A 141 34.35 -29.29 -7.87
CA GLN A 141 34.41 -30.02 -9.16
C GLN A 141 32.99 -30.22 -9.78
N PRO A 142 32.90 -30.41 -11.11
CA PRO A 142 31.73 -30.07 -11.94
C PRO A 142 30.79 -31.25 -12.24
N TYR A 143 29.56 -30.95 -12.65
CA TYR A 143 28.55 -31.94 -13.06
C TYR A 143 28.83 -32.50 -14.47
N PRO A 144 28.76 -33.82 -14.69
CA PRO A 144 28.60 -34.39 -16.02
C PRO A 144 27.12 -34.59 -16.38
N THR A 145 26.74 -34.08 -17.55
CA THR A 145 25.53 -34.42 -18.32
C THR A 145 25.52 -35.87 -18.78
N GLN A 146 24.39 -36.59 -18.68
CA GLN A 146 23.95 -37.54 -19.71
C GLN A 146 22.41 -37.78 -19.71
N PRO A 147 21.81 -38.12 -20.88
CA PRO A 147 20.38 -37.99 -21.18
C PRO A 147 19.56 -39.29 -21.02
N MET A 148 18.27 -39.17 -20.71
CA MET A 148 17.31 -40.30 -20.68
C MET A 148 16.63 -40.50 -22.05
N PRO A 149 16.53 -41.74 -22.59
CA PRO A 149 15.72 -42.06 -23.77
C PRO A 149 14.24 -42.41 -23.43
N PRO A 150 13.33 -42.39 -24.42
CA PRO A 150 11.87 -42.46 -24.21
C PRO A 150 11.34 -43.90 -24.20
N GLN A 151 10.29 -44.16 -23.41
CA GLN A 151 9.48 -45.38 -23.54
C GLN A 151 8.05 -45.04 -24.00
N THR A 152 7.62 -45.87 -24.94
CA THR A 152 6.46 -45.84 -25.82
C THR A 152 5.19 -46.42 -25.17
N ASP A 153 4.03 -45.88 -25.57
CA ASP A 153 2.65 -46.44 -25.63
C ASP A 153 2.53 -47.98 -25.85
N PRO A 154 1.36 -48.68 -25.72
CA PRO A 154 -0.03 -48.19 -25.96
C PRO A 154 -1.22 -48.79 -25.13
N GLN A 155 -2.35 -48.08 -25.20
CA GLN A 155 -3.78 -48.51 -25.25
C GLN A 155 -4.38 -49.57 -24.30
N SER A 156 -5.53 -49.22 -23.68
CA SER A 156 -6.74 -50.07 -23.58
C SER A 156 -7.99 -49.28 -23.18
N VAL A 157 -9.02 -49.42 -24.01
CA VAL A 157 -10.38 -48.88 -23.97
C VAL A 157 -11.23 -49.36 -22.78
N THR A 158 -12.20 -48.55 -22.31
CA THR A 158 -13.64 -48.90 -22.10
C THR A 158 -14.36 -47.89 -21.19
N GLN A 159 -15.35 -47.19 -21.75
CA GLN A 159 -16.57 -46.69 -21.08
C GLN A 159 -17.71 -47.67 -21.48
N PRO A 160 -18.93 -47.70 -20.89
CA PRO A 160 -19.48 -47.00 -19.71
C PRO A 160 -20.31 -47.91 -18.76
N GLN A 161 -20.55 -47.53 -17.50
CA GLN A 161 -21.75 -47.98 -16.79
C GLN A 161 -22.24 -46.95 -15.77
N MET A 162 -23.49 -46.52 -15.97
CA MET A 162 -24.27 -45.69 -15.05
C MET A 162 -24.69 -46.50 -13.83
N GLN A 163 -24.65 -45.89 -12.64
CA GLN A 163 -25.48 -46.31 -11.51
C GLN A 163 -25.96 -45.06 -10.74
N PRO A 164 -27.24 -45.00 -10.28
CA PRO A 164 -27.85 -43.79 -9.76
C PRO A 164 -27.86 -43.70 -8.22
N GLN A 165 -27.66 -42.48 -7.74
CA GLN A 165 -28.25 -41.81 -6.56
C GLN A 165 -28.02 -42.38 -5.14
N ASP A 166 -27.32 -41.57 -4.33
CA ASP A 166 -27.73 -41.25 -2.95
C ASP A 166 -27.24 -39.80 -2.61
N PRO A 167 -27.98 -39.00 -1.80
CA PRO A 167 -27.70 -37.58 -1.62
C PRO A 167 -26.92 -37.32 -0.32
N ALA A 168 -25.61 -37.16 -0.41
CA ALA A 168 -24.81 -36.65 0.69
C ALA A 168 -23.59 -35.88 0.18
N TYR A 169 -23.79 -34.62 -0.20
CA TYR A 169 -22.71 -33.69 -0.46
C TYR A 169 -22.86 -32.49 0.47
N ALA A 170 -22.17 -32.59 1.61
CA ALA A 170 -21.69 -31.43 2.31
C ALA A 170 -20.81 -30.61 1.35
N GLN A 171 -21.05 -29.32 1.34
CA GLN A 171 -20.40 -28.36 0.45
C GLN A 171 -18.89 -28.31 0.74
N GLN A 172 -18.10 -28.78 -0.21
CA GLN A 172 -16.70 -28.40 -0.36
C GLN A 172 -16.66 -26.96 -0.93
N PRO A 173 -15.71 -26.11 -0.50
CA PRO A 173 -15.51 -24.79 -1.11
C PRO A 173 -15.06 -24.93 -2.58
N PRO A 174 -15.35 -23.96 -3.45
CA PRO A 174 -14.93 -24.01 -4.84
C PRO A 174 -13.40 -23.99 -4.93
N VAL A 175 -12.83 -25.02 -5.58
CA VAL A 175 -11.46 -24.99 -6.07
C VAL A 175 -11.35 -23.90 -7.14
N ALA A 176 -10.45 -22.94 -6.93
CA ALA A 176 -10.09 -21.96 -7.94
C ALA A 176 -9.56 -22.69 -9.19
N PRO A 177 -9.82 -22.18 -10.41
CA PRO A 177 -9.20 -22.72 -11.62
C PRO A 177 -7.67 -22.61 -11.48
N GLN A 178 -7.00 -23.77 -11.53
CA GLN A 178 -5.55 -23.84 -11.63
C GLN A 178 -5.14 -23.20 -12.96
N VAL A 179 -4.45 -22.07 -12.87
CA VAL A 179 -3.75 -21.48 -14.01
C VAL A 179 -2.63 -22.45 -14.45
N PRO A 180 -2.50 -22.78 -15.74
CA PRO A 180 -1.36 -23.55 -16.21
C PRO A 180 -0.06 -22.76 -15.96
N PRO A 181 1.08 -23.44 -15.70
CA PRO A 181 2.36 -22.76 -15.62
C PRO A 181 2.65 -22.05 -16.94
N ALA A 182 2.98 -20.76 -16.84
CA ALA A 182 3.35 -19.92 -17.96
C ALA A 182 4.50 -20.57 -18.76
N GLN A 183 4.29 -20.70 -20.06
CA GLN A 183 5.39 -20.97 -20.99
C GLN A 183 6.41 -19.81 -20.88
N PRO A 184 7.72 -20.07 -20.86
CA PRO A 184 8.69 -18.99 -20.96
C PRO A 184 8.51 -18.28 -22.30
N MET A 185 8.15 -17.00 -22.24
CA MET A 185 8.09 -16.14 -23.42
C MET A 185 9.48 -16.02 -24.05
N PRO A 186 9.60 -15.89 -25.38
CA PRO A 186 10.86 -15.51 -26.00
C PRO A 186 11.25 -14.11 -25.49
N THR A 187 12.46 -14.00 -24.96
CA THR A 187 13.08 -12.71 -24.62
C THR A 187 13.03 -11.76 -25.83
N PRO A 188 12.56 -10.51 -25.67
CA PRO A 188 12.76 -9.51 -26.70
C PRO A 188 14.26 -9.28 -26.86
N GLN A 189 14.76 -9.50 -28.07
CA GLN A 189 16.13 -9.14 -28.46
C GLN A 189 16.29 -7.64 -28.21
N GLN A 190 17.23 -7.28 -27.34
CA GLN A 190 17.66 -5.90 -27.18
C GLN A 190 18.18 -5.40 -28.54
N PRO A 191 17.72 -4.24 -29.04
CA PRO A 191 18.39 -3.61 -30.16
C PRO A 191 19.81 -3.26 -29.72
N THR A 192 20.79 -3.74 -30.49
CA THR A 192 22.19 -3.35 -30.38
C THR A 192 22.30 -1.81 -30.45
N PRO A 193 23.08 -1.16 -29.58
CA PRO A 193 23.34 0.27 -29.71
C PRO A 193 24.19 0.52 -30.96
N ASP A 194 23.64 1.31 -31.87
CA ASP A 194 24.34 1.90 -33.02
C ASP A 194 25.35 2.94 -32.51
N PRO A 195 26.66 2.77 -32.77
CA PRO A 195 27.65 3.76 -32.42
C PRO A 195 27.81 4.76 -33.57
N GLY A 196 26.86 5.67 -33.71
CA GLY A 196 26.99 6.78 -34.66
C GLY A 196 25.78 7.69 -34.70
N GLN A 197 26.01 8.99 -34.44
CA GLN A 197 25.03 10.09 -34.51
C GLN A 197 24.20 10.19 -33.22
N ASP A 198 24.39 11.17 -32.34
CA ASP A 198 24.26 12.60 -32.64
C ASP A 198 24.96 13.42 -31.53
N GLN A 199 26.14 13.97 -31.83
CA GLN A 199 26.72 15.08 -31.08
C GLN A 199 26.08 16.37 -31.60
N GLN A 200 24.88 16.69 -31.15
CA GLN A 200 24.34 18.05 -31.30
C GLN A 200 24.02 18.66 -29.93
N GLN A 201 25.03 19.37 -29.42
CA GLN A 201 24.89 20.73 -28.91
C GLN A 201 23.75 20.96 -27.91
N GLN A 202 23.92 20.46 -26.68
CA GLN A 202 23.28 21.04 -25.52
C GLN A 202 23.94 22.40 -25.24
N THR A 203 23.39 23.47 -25.81
CA THR A 203 23.68 24.83 -25.34
C THR A 203 22.78 25.12 -24.14
N PRO A 204 23.32 25.65 -23.02
CA PRO A 204 22.48 26.03 -21.88
C PRO A 204 21.58 27.22 -22.26
N PRO A 205 20.37 27.32 -21.67
CA PRO A 205 19.48 28.46 -21.90
C PRO A 205 20.12 29.77 -21.43
N PRO A 206 19.83 30.91 -22.09
CA PRO A 206 20.38 32.20 -21.69
C PRO A 206 19.86 32.64 -20.31
N PRO A 207 20.66 33.38 -19.52
CA PRO A 207 20.24 33.91 -18.23
C PRO A 207 19.11 34.95 -18.38
N PRO A 208 18.25 35.11 -17.35
CA PRO A 208 17.18 36.11 -17.36
C PRO A 208 17.74 37.54 -17.43
N PRO A 209 16.99 38.50 -18.02
CA PRO A 209 17.42 39.89 -18.10
C PRO A 209 17.53 40.50 -16.70
N MET A 210 18.66 41.16 -16.43
CA MET A 210 18.90 41.88 -15.18
C MET A 210 17.90 43.04 -15.03
N PRO A 211 17.41 43.34 -13.81
CA PRO A 211 16.58 44.50 -13.58
C PRO A 211 17.39 45.77 -13.86
N THR A 212 16.88 46.61 -14.77
CA THR A 212 17.43 47.93 -15.04
C THR A 212 17.31 48.79 -13.78
N GLN A 213 18.46 49.17 -13.21
CA GLN A 213 18.51 50.16 -12.13
C GLN A 213 17.92 51.49 -12.64
N PRO A 214 16.96 52.10 -11.93
CA PRO A 214 16.53 53.44 -12.24
C PRO A 214 17.63 54.43 -11.86
N TRP A 215 17.97 55.27 -12.82
CA TRP A 215 18.83 56.45 -12.74
C TRP A 215 18.80 57.18 -11.39
N GLN A 216 19.96 57.34 -10.77
CA GLN A 216 20.20 58.35 -9.74
C GLN A 216 20.60 59.68 -10.42
N PRO A 217 19.87 60.79 -10.20
CA PRO A 217 20.38 62.11 -10.53
C PRO A 217 21.37 62.58 -9.46
N GLN A 218 22.41 63.30 -9.90
CA GLN A 218 23.29 64.09 -9.04
C GLN A 218 22.58 65.31 -8.46
#